data_AF-A0A0F6T9M5-F1
#
_entry.id   AF-A0A0F6T9M5-F1
#
_cell.length_a   1.000
_cell.length_b   1.000
_cell.length_c   1.000
_cell.angle_alpha   90.00
_cell.angle_beta   90.00
_cell.angle_gamma   90.00
#
_symmetry.space_group_name_H-M   'P 1'
#
loop_
_entity.id
_entity.type
_entity.pdbx_description
1 polymer ?
#
loop_
_entity_poly.entity_id
_entity_poly.type
_entity_poly.pdbx_seq_one_letter_code
_entity_poly.pdbx_strand_id
1 'polypeptide(L)'
;MLELAPARPREARLLCLVALIVVAGSLLVELARDDSELGWPAFRVPVILCGLGLVVYVALCFLAPKADQVIFPAAFLLNGIGLVMLRRLDVALDFSLAKRHLLWTIVGLGLLVAVLVVVREHRVLQRYSYLLGLAGLIFLAAPLVSPQPVESDARIWIKIGSFSVQLGEFAKVLLVIFFAMLISQKRAFFAVAGKRFLGLVFHACAILPRLG
;
A
#
# COMPACT_ATOMS: atom_id res chain seq x y z
N MET A 1 -16.64 -28.47 -4.30
CA MET A 1 -17.53 -27.30 -4.27
C MET A 1 -16.68 -26.05 -4.41
N LEU A 2 -16.30 -25.71 -5.65
CA LEU A 2 -15.73 -24.40 -5.98
C LEU A 2 -16.92 -23.49 -6.20
N GLU A 3 -17.38 -22.79 -5.15
CA GLU A 3 -18.20 -21.60 -5.38
C GLU A 3 -17.38 -20.69 -6.30
N LEU A 4 -17.89 -20.44 -7.50
CA LEU A 4 -17.25 -19.57 -8.49
C LEU A 4 -16.87 -18.27 -7.79
N ALA A 5 -15.56 -17.98 -7.75
CA ALA A 5 -15.07 -16.74 -7.15
C ALA A 5 -15.84 -15.57 -7.77
N PRO A 6 -16.37 -14.64 -6.97
CA PRO A 6 -17.16 -13.53 -7.49
C PRO A 6 -16.30 -12.74 -8.47
N ALA A 7 -16.74 -12.68 -9.73
CA ALA A 7 -16.01 -12.01 -10.78
C ALA A 7 -15.87 -10.51 -10.45
N ARG A 8 -14.64 -9.97 -10.53
CA ARG A 8 -14.33 -8.54 -10.41
C ARG A 8 -14.06 -7.95 -11.81
N PRO A 9 -15.08 -7.74 -12.67
CA PRO A 9 -14.88 -7.42 -14.08
C PRO A 9 -14.36 -6.00 -14.32
N ARG A 10 -14.61 -5.04 -13.41
CA ARG A 10 -14.04 -3.69 -13.54
C ARG A 10 -12.55 -3.72 -13.26
N GLU A 11 -12.15 -4.42 -12.20
CA GLU A 11 -10.74 -4.60 -11.86
C GLU A 11 -9.97 -5.32 -12.97
N ALA A 12 -10.49 -6.42 -13.51
CA ALA A 12 -9.86 -7.14 -14.61
C ALA A 12 -9.64 -6.25 -15.86
N ARG A 13 -10.65 -5.44 -16.22
CA ARG A 13 -10.54 -4.48 -17.33
C ARG A 13 -9.50 -3.40 -17.05
N LEU A 14 -9.46 -2.87 -15.84
CA LEU A 14 -8.45 -1.89 -15.44
C LEU A 14 -7.05 -2.50 -15.45
N LEU A 15 -6.87 -3.72 -14.94
CA LEU A 15 -5.57 -4.41 -14.98
C LEU A 15 -5.11 -4.73 -16.40
N CYS A 16 -6.03 -5.06 -17.31
CA CYS A 16 -5.72 -5.22 -18.72
C CYS A 16 -5.19 -3.90 -19.32
N LEU A 17 -5.83 -2.77 -19.00
CA LEU A 17 -5.35 -1.45 -19.41
C LEU A 17 -3.97 -1.12 -18.79
N VAL A 18 -3.75 -1.45 -17.52
CA VAL A 18 -2.43 -1.30 -16.88
C VAL A 18 -1.37 -2.14 -17.59
N ALA A 19 -1.66 -3.41 -17.86
CA ALA A 19 -0.77 -4.30 -18.57
C ALA A 19 -0.39 -3.75 -19.94
N LEU A 20 -1.37 -3.23 -20.70
CA LEU A 20 -1.14 -2.59 -21.99
C LEU A 20 -0.19 -1.40 -21.87
N ILE A 21 -0.41 -0.50 -20.90
CA ILE A 21 0.45 0.68 -20.70
C ILE A 21 1.87 0.26 -20.31
N VAL A 22 2.04 -0.70 -19.40
CA VAL A 22 3.37 -1.13 -18.94
C VAL A 22 4.13 -1.85 -20.05
N VAL A 23 3.47 -2.73 -20.81
CA VAL A 23 4.08 -3.44 -21.94
C VAL A 23 4.49 -2.44 -23.00
N ALA A 24 3.59 -1.52 -23.40
CA ALA A 24 3.90 -0.48 -24.38
C ALA A 24 5.06 0.42 -23.90
N GLY A 25 5.04 0.86 -22.64
CA GLY A 25 6.12 1.66 -22.06
C GLY A 25 7.46 0.93 -22.03
N SER A 26 7.46 -0.36 -21.70
CA SER A 26 8.68 -1.18 -21.68
C SER A 26 9.26 -1.36 -23.09
N LEU A 27 8.39 -1.60 -24.09
CA LEU A 27 8.79 -1.70 -25.49
C LEU A 27 9.36 -0.39 -26.02
N LEU A 28 8.75 0.76 -25.69
CA LEU A 28 9.26 2.07 -26.09
C LEU A 28 10.67 2.33 -25.55
N VAL A 29 10.95 1.92 -24.30
CA VAL A 29 12.29 2.06 -23.71
C VAL A 29 13.34 1.22 -24.44
N GLU A 30 12.95 0.07 -24.99
CA GLU A 30 13.88 -0.82 -25.69
C GLU A 30 14.04 -0.49 -27.17
N LEU A 31 13.00 0.03 -27.81
CA LEU A 31 13.09 0.61 -29.15
C LEU A 31 13.94 1.88 -29.18
N ALA A 32 14.04 2.60 -28.06
CA ALA A 32 14.88 3.79 -27.94
C ALA A 32 16.38 3.47 -27.74
N ARG A 33 16.79 2.20 -27.76
CA ARG A 33 18.20 1.78 -27.66
C ARG A 33 18.80 1.58 -29.04
N ASP A 34 20.01 2.12 -29.26
CA ASP A 34 20.73 2.02 -30.53
C ASP A 34 21.15 0.57 -30.87
N ASP A 35 21.45 -0.28 -29.88
CA ASP A 35 21.82 -1.71 -30.05
C ASP A 35 20.60 -2.66 -29.98
N SER A 36 19.48 -2.28 -30.61
CA SER A 36 18.19 -2.96 -30.40
C SER A 36 18.04 -4.30 -31.17
N GLU A 37 18.53 -5.39 -30.57
CA GLU A 37 17.95 -6.71 -30.82
C GLU A 37 16.66 -6.84 -30.00
N LEU A 38 15.51 -6.82 -30.68
CA LEU A 38 14.19 -7.02 -30.08
C LEU A 38 14.01 -8.50 -29.66
N GLY A 39 14.79 -8.93 -28.66
CA GLY A 39 14.84 -10.31 -28.21
C GLY A 39 13.88 -10.60 -27.05
N TRP A 40 13.77 -11.87 -26.70
CA TRP A 40 13.02 -12.34 -25.52
C TRP A 40 13.31 -11.64 -24.17
N PRO A 41 14.54 -11.12 -23.90
CA PRO A 41 14.82 -10.38 -22.67
C PRO A 41 13.93 -9.14 -22.49
N ALA A 42 13.44 -8.56 -23.59
CA ALA A 42 12.57 -7.40 -23.64
C ALA A 42 11.30 -7.55 -22.81
N PHE A 43 10.64 -8.68 -23.03
CA PHE A 43 9.34 -8.98 -22.47
C PHE A 43 9.42 -9.54 -21.05
N ARG A 44 10.61 -9.91 -20.56
CA ARG A 44 10.76 -10.59 -19.26
C ARG A 44 10.17 -9.77 -18.12
N VAL A 45 10.51 -8.49 -18.02
CA VAL A 45 10.04 -7.60 -16.95
C VAL A 45 8.52 -7.38 -16.99
N PRO A 46 7.91 -6.94 -18.11
CA PRO A 46 6.46 -6.72 -18.15
C PRO A 46 5.67 -8.03 -18.00
N VAL A 47 6.17 -9.17 -18.50
CA VAL A 47 5.52 -10.48 -18.29
C VAL A 47 5.49 -10.87 -16.82
N ILE A 48 6.62 -10.72 -16.10
CA ILE A 48 6.66 -10.99 -14.64
C ILE A 48 5.69 -10.07 -13.91
N LEU A 49 5.68 -8.77 -14.22
CA LEU A 49 4.78 -7.84 -13.57
C LEU A 49 3.31 -8.21 -13.83
N CYS A 50 2.92 -8.47 -15.08
CA CYS A 50 1.56 -8.89 -15.41
C CYS A 50 1.16 -10.19 -14.70
N GLY A 51 2.08 -11.16 -14.60
CA GLY A 51 1.88 -12.39 -13.85
C GLY A 51 1.63 -12.13 -12.37
N LEU A 52 2.41 -11.26 -11.73
CA LEU A 52 2.19 -10.86 -10.34
C LEU A 52 0.84 -10.16 -10.14
N GLY A 53 0.47 -9.27 -11.06
CA GLY A 53 -0.84 -8.61 -11.05
C GLY A 53 -2.00 -9.58 -11.13
N LEU A 54 -1.88 -10.62 -11.97
CA LEU A 54 -2.87 -11.69 -12.10
C LEU A 54 -2.98 -12.53 -10.82
N VAL A 55 -1.85 -12.90 -10.21
CA VAL A 55 -1.84 -13.66 -8.94
C VAL A 55 -2.56 -12.88 -7.84
N VAL A 56 -2.30 -11.57 -7.73
CA VAL A 56 -2.96 -10.73 -6.74
C VAL A 56 -4.43 -10.48 -7.07
N TYR A 57 -4.79 -10.31 -8.34
CA TYR A 57 -6.18 -10.25 -8.78
C TYR A 57 -6.96 -11.49 -8.34
N VAL A 58 -6.41 -12.68 -8.58
CA VAL A 58 -7.02 -13.95 -8.15
C VAL A 58 -7.13 -13.99 -6.63
N ALA A 59 -6.08 -13.62 -5.90
CA ALA A 59 -6.13 -13.54 -4.43
C ALA A 59 -7.24 -12.60 -3.94
N LEU A 60 -7.43 -11.45 -4.57
CA LEU A 60 -8.48 -10.49 -4.19
C LEU A 60 -9.89 -11.01 -4.47
N CYS A 61 -10.09 -11.76 -5.56
CA CYS A 61 -11.37 -12.42 -5.85
C CYS A 61 -11.80 -13.38 -4.74
N PHE A 62 -10.84 -14.08 -4.10
CA PHE A 62 -11.14 -15.02 -3.01
C PHE A 62 -11.14 -14.39 -1.62
N LEU A 63 -10.15 -13.55 -1.32
CA LEU A 63 -9.94 -13.03 0.04
C LEU A 63 -10.77 -11.77 0.32
N ALA A 64 -11.06 -10.96 -0.70
CA ALA A 64 -11.75 -9.69 -0.55
C ALA A 64 -12.80 -9.39 -1.64
N PRO A 65 -13.83 -10.25 -1.83
CA PRO A 65 -14.88 -10.05 -2.85
C PRO A 65 -15.55 -8.68 -2.88
N LYS A 66 -15.74 -8.09 -1.70
CA LYS A 66 -16.49 -6.84 -1.51
C LYS A 66 -15.59 -5.59 -1.51
N ALA A 67 -14.28 -5.76 -1.70
CA ALA A 67 -13.36 -4.63 -1.74
C ALA A 67 -13.55 -3.78 -3.01
N ASP A 68 -13.23 -2.49 -2.89
CA ASP A 68 -13.21 -1.57 -4.01
C ASP A 68 -12.28 -2.09 -5.14
N GLN A 69 -12.77 -2.04 -6.38
CA GLN A 69 -12.13 -2.62 -7.56
C GLN A 69 -11.13 -1.66 -8.25
N VAL A 70 -10.98 -0.43 -7.76
CA VAL A 70 -10.18 0.63 -8.41
C VAL A 70 -8.83 0.83 -7.73
N ILE A 71 -8.76 0.67 -6.40
CA ILE A 71 -7.56 0.99 -5.61
C ILE A 71 -6.36 0.15 -6.04
N PHE A 72 -6.52 -1.18 -6.20
CA PHE A 72 -5.43 -2.05 -6.60
C PHE A 72 -4.91 -1.73 -8.01
N PRO A 73 -5.75 -1.66 -9.07
CA PRO A 73 -5.29 -1.26 -10.40
C PRO A 73 -4.61 0.11 -10.44
N ALA A 74 -5.09 1.09 -9.67
CA ALA A 74 -4.48 2.42 -9.63
C ALA A 74 -3.07 2.38 -9.01
N ALA A 75 -2.89 1.70 -7.88
CA ALA A 75 -1.58 1.51 -7.26
C ALA A 75 -0.64 0.69 -8.16
N PHE A 76 -1.18 -0.33 -8.82
CA PHE A 76 -0.43 -1.20 -9.72
C PHE A 76 0.02 -0.46 -11.00
N LEU A 77 -0.80 0.44 -11.53
CA LEU A 77 -0.42 1.34 -12.62
C LEU A 77 0.76 2.22 -12.24
N LEU A 78 0.70 2.84 -11.06
CA LEU A 78 1.79 3.70 -10.58
C LEU A 78 3.09 2.90 -10.39
N ASN A 79 2.99 1.67 -9.86
CA ASN A 79 4.13 0.77 -9.74
C ASN A 79 4.72 0.41 -11.11
N GLY A 80 3.86 0.06 -12.08
CA GLY A 80 4.26 -0.26 -13.44
C GLY A 80 4.95 0.91 -14.16
N ILE A 81 4.43 2.12 -14.04
CA ILE A 81 5.06 3.34 -14.57
C ILE A 81 6.42 3.57 -13.90
N GLY A 82 6.51 3.42 -12.58
CA GLY A 82 7.77 3.52 -11.85
C GLY A 82 8.82 2.52 -12.33
N LEU A 83 8.42 1.28 -12.59
CA LEU A 83 9.30 0.24 -13.11
C LEU A 83 9.80 0.58 -14.53
N VAL A 84 8.94 1.09 -15.42
CA VAL A 84 9.33 1.54 -16.77
C VAL A 84 10.32 2.70 -16.70
N MET A 85 10.09 3.68 -15.81
CA MET A 85 11.00 4.81 -15.62
C MET A 85 12.36 4.37 -15.07
N LEU A 86 12.38 3.46 -14.09
CA LEU A 86 13.63 2.91 -13.58
C LEU A 86 14.36 2.08 -14.62
N ARG A 87 13.62 1.34 -15.45
CA ARG A 87 14.22 0.59 -16.57
C ARG A 87 14.90 1.53 -17.55
N ARG A 88 14.28 2.67 -17.87
CA ARG A 88 14.88 3.74 -18.69
C ARG A 88 16.16 4.28 -18.05
N LEU A 89 16.17 4.47 -16.73
CA LEU A 89 17.34 4.99 -16.02
C LEU A 89 18.49 3.98 -15.94
N ASP A 90 18.19 2.69 -15.74
CA ASP A 90 19.17 1.60 -15.75
C ASP A 90 19.88 1.52 -17.11
N VAL A 91 19.19 1.85 -18.22
CA VAL A 91 19.82 1.94 -19.55
C VAL A 91 20.87 3.05 -19.60
N ALA A 92 20.59 4.19 -18.96
CA ALA A 92 21.40 5.39 -19.06
C ALA A 92 22.58 5.42 -18.08
N LEU A 93 22.45 4.78 -16.92
CA LEU A 93 23.39 4.89 -15.80
C LEU A 93 24.04 3.55 -15.39
N ASP A 94 23.74 2.46 -16.09
CA ASP A 94 24.27 1.10 -15.86
C ASP A 94 24.06 0.56 -14.43
N PHE A 95 22.96 0.99 -13.80
CA PHE A 95 22.54 0.49 -12.49
C PHE A 95 21.55 -0.69 -12.61
N SER A 96 21.25 -1.32 -11.47
CA SER A 96 20.26 -2.41 -11.35
C SER A 96 19.02 -2.00 -10.53
N LEU A 97 18.58 -0.75 -10.68
CA LEU A 97 17.49 -0.15 -9.91
C LEU A 97 16.15 -0.81 -10.23
N ALA A 98 15.88 -1.13 -11.50
CA ALA A 98 14.62 -1.77 -11.91
C ALA A 98 14.48 -3.18 -11.32
N LYS A 99 15.58 -3.95 -11.25
CA LYS A 99 15.58 -5.29 -10.62
C LYS A 99 15.27 -5.19 -9.12
N ARG A 100 15.88 -4.22 -8.42
CA ARG A 100 15.61 -3.95 -7.00
C ARG A 100 14.17 -3.50 -6.78
N HIS A 101 13.65 -2.64 -7.64
CA HIS A 101 12.26 -2.19 -7.57
C HIS A 101 11.28 -3.35 -7.76
N LEU A 102 11.55 -4.25 -8.72
CA LEU A 102 10.74 -5.45 -8.93
C LEU A 102 10.72 -6.37 -7.71
N LEU A 103 11.87 -6.56 -7.04
CA LEU A 103 11.93 -7.31 -5.78
C LEU A 103 11.05 -6.66 -4.69
N TRP A 104 11.10 -5.34 -4.55
CA TRP A 104 10.23 -4.61 -3.63
C TRP A 104 8.74 -4.70 -4.00
N THR A 105 8.41 -4.73 -5.29
CA THR A 105 7.04 -4.99 -5.75
C THR A 105 6.58 -6.38 -5.33
N ILE A 106 7.41 -7.42 -5.48
CA ILE A 106 7.08 -8.79 -5.04
C ILE A 106 6.84 -8.82 -3.54
N VAL A 107 7.73 -8.21 -2.74
CA VAL A 107 7.59 -8.14 -1.28
C VAL A 107 6.31 -7.39 -0.90
N GLY A 108 6.02 -6.26 -1.55
CA GLY A 108 4.83 -5.46 -1.28
C GLY A 108 3.52 -6.18 -1.63
N LEU A 109 3.47 -6.88 -2.77
CA LEU A 109 2.31 -7.68 -3.17
C LEU A 109 2.13 -8.91 -2.25
N GLY A 110 3.23 -9.54 -1.85
CA GLY A 110 3.21 -10.62 -0.85
C GLY A 110 2.67 -10.12 0.49
N LEU A 111 3.12 -8.96 0.94
CA LEU A 111 2.63 -8.32 2.17
C LEU A 111 1.15 -7.95 2.07
N LEU A 112 0.70 -7.44 0.91
CA LEU A 112 -0.71 -7.18 0.64
C LEU A 112 -1.56 -8.45 0.84
N VAL A 113 -1.18 -9.55 0.20
CA VAL A 113 -1.90 -10.83 0.33
C VAL A 113 -1.83 -11.34 1.78
N ALA A 114 -0.67 -11.26 2.43
CA ALA A 114 -0.51 -11.66 3.82
C ALA A 114 -1.45 -10.87 4.76
N VAL A 115 -1.55 -9.55 4.58
CA VAL A 115 -2.46 -8.70 5.36
C VAL A 115 -3.91 -9.09 5.12
N LEU A 116 -4.32 -9.39 3.88
CA LEU A 116 -5.68 -9.85 3.58
C LEU A 116 -6.01 -11.19 4.25
N VAL A 117 -5.04 -12.09 4.39
CA VAL A 117 -5.21 -13.38 5.09
C VAL A 117 -5.31 -13.18 6.60
N VAL A 118 -4.41 -12.38 7.18
CA VAL A 118 -4.30 -12.19 8.63
C VAL A 118 -5.42 -11.29 9.18
N VAL A 119 -5.75 -10.21 8.47
CA VAL A 119 -6.71 -9.19 8.89
C VAL A 119 -8.08 -9.44 8.25
N ARG A 120 -8.62 -10.65 8.45
CA ARG A 120 -9.96 -11.00 7.96
C ARG A 120 -11.06 -10.17 8.60
N GLU A 121 -10.90 -9.81 9.88
CA GLU A 121 -11.88 -9.02 10.62
C GLU A 121 -11.27 -7.73 11.17
N HIS A 122 -11.62 -6.61 10.54
CA HIS A 122 -11.19 -5.26 10.93
C HIS A 122 -11.59 -4.88 12.37
N ARG A 123 -12.60 -5.55 12.95
CA ARG A 123 -13.05 -5.32 14.32
C ARG A 123 -12.05 -5.81 15.37
N VAL A 124 -11.26 -6.84 15.05
CA VAL A 124 -10.24 -7.38 15.96
C VAL A 124 -9.14 -6.33 16.20
N LEU A 125 -8.80 -5.55 15.17
CA LEU A 125 -7.81 -4.47 15.27
C LEU A 125 -8.21 -3.40 16.30
N GLN A 126 -9.50 -3.15 16.51
CA GLN A 126 -9.97 -2.17 17.51
C GLN A 126 -9.65 -2.59 18.95
N ARG A 127 -9.60 -3.90 19.24
CA ARG A 127 -9.22 -4.40 20.57
C ARG A 127 -7.73 -4.19 20.87
N TYR A 128 -6.89 -4.15 19.85
CA TYR A 128 -5.43 -3.99 19.96
C TYR A 128 -4.93 -2.55 19.71
N SER A 129 -5.84 -1.57 19.63
CA SER A 129 -5.52 -0.16 19.36
C SER A 129 -4.34 0.34 20.21
N TYR A 130 -4.37 0.11 21.52
CA TYR A 130 -3.34 0.56 22.45
C TYR A 130 -1.99 -0.16 22.24
N LEU A 131 -1.99 -1.46 21.91
CA LEU A 131 -0.77 -2.19 21.58
C LEU A 131 -0.15 -1.67 20.28
N LEU A 132 -0.98 -1.41 19.26
CA LEU A 132 -0.53 -0.82 17.99
C LEU A 132 0.05 0.58 18.18
N GLY A 133 -0.58 1.41 19.03
CA GLY A 133 -0.07 2.73 19.38
C GLY A 133 1.27 2.68 20.13
N LEU A 134 1.38 1.79 21.12
CA LEU A 134 2.62 1.58 21.86
C LEU A 134 3.74 1.07 20.93
N ALA A 135 3.46 0.08 20.09
CA ALA A 135 4.42 -0.44 19.12
C ALA A 135 4.83 0.64 18.10
N GLY A 136 3.89 1.48 17.65
CA GLY A 136 4.19 2.61 16.78
C GLY A 136 5.12 3.63 17.46
N LEU A 137 4.89 3.93 18.73
CA LEU A 137 5.75 4.83 19.51
C LEU A 137 7.14 4.22 19.76
N ILE A 138 7.21 2.91 20.03
CA ILE A 138 8.49 2.19 20.17
C ILE A 138 9.25 2.22 18.84
N PHE A 139 8.61 1.95 17.70
CA PHE A 139 9.28 2.03 16.39
C PHE A 139 9.72 3.44 16.04
N LEU A 140 8.98 4.47 16.47
CA LEU A 140 9.37 5.86 16.32
C LEU A 140 10.60 6.19 17.19
N ALA A 141 10.66 5.64 18.40
CA ALA A 141 11.75 5.85 19.34
C ALA A 141 12.99 4.97 19.07
N ALA A 142 12.83 3.85 18.37
CA ALA A 142 13.90 2.87 18.13
C ALA A 142 15.17 3.47 17.48
N PRO A 143 15.09 4.38 16.50
CA PRO A 143 16.27 5.03 15.95
C PRO A 143 17.04 5.90 16.96
N LEU A 144 16.38 6.41 18.01
CA LEU A 144 17.03 7.26 19.03
C LEU A 144 17.93 6.47 19.98
N VAL A 145 17.66 5.18 20.19
CA VAL A 145 18.35 4.34 21.19
C VAL A 145 19.41 3.45 20.54
N SER A 146 19.32 3.19 19.24
CA SER A 146 20.32 2.38 18.52
C SER A 146 21.65 3.13 18.40
N PRO A 147 22.80 2.55 18.82
CA PRO A 147 24.11 3.18 18.66
C PRO A 147 24.42 3.34 17.16
N GLN A 148 24.65 4.58 16.74
CA GLN A 148 24.79 4.95 15.33
C GLN A 148 26.27 5.01 14.93
N PRO A 149 26.69 4.38 13.81
CA PRO A 149 28.02 4.57 13.26
C PRO A 149 28.19 5.99 12.70
N VAL A 150 29.35 6.61 12.96
CA VAL A 150 29.66 8.03 12.70
C VAL A 150 29.68 8.40 11.21
N GLU A 151 29.75 7.41 10.31
CA GLU A 151 29.99 7.62 8.86
C GLU A 151 28.75 7.50 7.94
N SER A 152 27.54 7.37 8.49
CA SER A 152 26.33 7.21 7.68
C SER A 152 25.58 8.54 7.47
N ASP A 153 25.66 9.08 6.25
CA ASP A 153 24.96 10.32 5.82
C ASP A 153 23.41 10.21 5.84
N ALA A 154 22.83 9.01 6.04
CA ALA A 154 21.39 8.81 6.16
C ALA A 154 21.02 7.99 7.42
N ARG A 155 21.01 8.68 8.56
CA ARG A 155 20.92 8.21 9.97
C ARG A 155 19.60 7.51 10.40
N ILE A 156 18.82 6.95 9.48
CA ILE A 156 17.46 6.42 9.75
C ILE A 156 17.21 5.02 9.13
N TRP A 157 18.17 4.50 8.35
CA TRP A 157 17.99 3.26 7.61
C TRP A 157 18.61 2.06 8.34
N ILE A 158 17.79 1.08 8.68
CA ILE A 158 18.31 -0.22 9.12
C ILE A 158 18.59 -1.05 7.86
N LYS A 159 19.87 -1.31 7.60
CA LYS A 159 20.32 -2.17 6.51
C LYS A 159 20.37 -3.62 7.01
N ILE A 160 19.48 -4.47 6.51
CA ILE A 160 19.51 -5.92 6.70
C ILE A 160 19.98 -6.53 5.38
N GLY A 161 21.30 -6.73 5.25
CA GLY A 161 21.93 -7.17 4.00
C GLY A 161 21.70 -6.19 2.85
N SER A 162 21.11 -6.65 1.74
CA SER A 162 20.77 -5.81 0.58
C SER A 162 19.46 -5.03 0.73
N PHE A 163 18.71 -5.24 1.81
CA PHE A 163 17.45 -4.56 2.08
C PHE A 163 17.67 -3.42 3.06
N SER A 164 17.16 -2.24 2.73
CA SER A 164 17.20 -1.08 3.60
C SER A 164 15.76 -0.75 4.00
N VAL A 165 15.43 -0.95 5.28
CA VAL A 165 14.09 -0.76 5.82
C VAL A 165 14.10 0.41 6.80
N GLN A 166 13.13 1.31 6.63
CA GLN A 166 12.97 2.46 7.52
C GLN A 166 11.90 2.15 8.57
N LEU A 167 12.32 1.97 9.83
CA LEU A 167 11.41 1.71 10.95
C LEU A 167 10.36 2.82 11.13
N GLY A 168 10.72 4.05 10.79
CA GLY A 168 9.82 5.20 10.83
C GLY A 168 8.57 5.06 9.93
N GLU A 169 8.65 4.33 8.81
CA GLU A 169 7.48 4.13 7.95
C GLU A 169 6.46 3.19 8.61
N PHE A 170 6.92 2.14 9.30
CA PHE A 170 6.04 1.28 10.09
C PHE A 170 5.41 2.07 11.24
N ALA A 171 6.21 2.87 11.95
CA ALA A 171 5.72 3.73 13.04
C ALA A 171 4.57 4.64 12.58
N LYS A 172 4.69 5.29 11.41
CA LYS A 172 3.64 6.14 10.84
C LYS A 172 2.33 5.38 10.63
N VAL A 173 2.39 4.20 9.99
CA VAL A 173 1.18 3.40 9.73
C VAL A 173 0.52 2.97 11.04
N LEU A 174 1.30 2.48 12.02
CA LEU A 174 0.78 2.06 13.32
C LEU A 174 0.14 3.22 14.09
N LEU A 175 0.78 4.40 14.08
CA LEU A 175 0.27 5.59 14.75
C LEU A 175 -1.00 6.11 14.09
N VAL A 176 -1.09 6.12 12.76
CA VAL A 176 -2.32 6.51 12.04
C VAL A 176 -3.48 5.60 12.42
N ILE A 177 -3.25 4.28 12.48
CA ILE A 177 -4.27 3.31 12.92
C ILE A 177 -4.68 3.57 14.37
N PHE A 178 -3.71 3.79 15.27
CA PHE A 178 -3.97 4.12 16.67
C PHE A 178 -4.80 5.39 16.83
N PHE A 179 -4.41 6.50 16.17
CA PHE A 179 -5.14 7.76 16.25
C PHE A 179 -6.55 7.63 15.67
N ALA A 180 -6.72 6.93 14.55
CA ALA A 180 -8.04 6.67 13.99
C ALA A 180 -8.96 5.93 14.98
N MET A 181 -8.42 4.92 15.67
CA MET A 181 -9.16 4.17 16.70
C MET A 181 -9.46 5.02 17.94
N LEU A 182 -8.47 5.78 18.42
CA LEU A 182 -8.61 6.67 19.58
C LEU A 182 -9.72 7.70 19.34
N ILE A 183 -9.73 8.35 18.17
CA ILE A 183 -10.75 9.34 17.78
C ILE A 183 -12.11 8.65 17.64
N SER A 184 -12.18 7.46 17.01
CA SER A 184 -13.44 6.73 16.85
C SER A 184 -14.07 6.33 18.18
N GLN A 185 -13.27 5.89 19.16
CA GLN A 185 -13.76 5.51 20.50
C GLN A 185 -14.15 6.74 21.35
N LYS A 186 -13.40 7.85 21.23
CA LYS A 186 -13.67 9.08 21.96
C LYS A 186 -14.65 10.02 21.25
N ARG A 187 -15.25 9.60 20.12
CA ARG A 187 -16.22 10.40 19.33
C ARG A 187 -17.43 10.86 20.14
N ALA A 188 -17.85 10.07 21.15
CA ALA A 188 -18.92 10.44 22.08
C ALA A 188 -18.55 11.64 22.98
N PHE A 189 -17.27 11.81 23.35
CA PHE A 189 -16.83 12.96 24.15
C PHE A 189 -16.80 14.26 23.32
N PHE A 190 -16.53 14.17 22.01
CA PHE A 190 -16.60 15.33 21.10
C PHE A 190 -18.04 15.67 20.69
N ALA A 191 -18.97 14.70 20.71
CA ALA A 191 -20.38 14.94 20.44
C ALA A 191 -21.15 15.56 21.64
N VAL A 192 -20.68 15.31 22.87
CA VAL A 192 -21.21 15.93 24.10
C VAL A 192 -20.62 17.32 24.36
N ALA A 193 -19.52 17.68 23.69
CA ALA A 193 -19.03 19.06 23.61
C ALA A 193 -19.88 19.85 22.59
N GLY A 194 -21.17 20.04 22.91
CA GLY A 194 -22.07 20.91 22.15
C GLY A 194 -21.44 22.29 21.95
N LYS A 195 -21.74 22.91 20.79
CA LYS A 195 -21.26 24.25 20.43
C LYS A 195 -21.53 25.23 21.58
N ARG A 196 -20.48 25.64 22.28
CA ARG A 196 -20.55 26.74 23.23
C ARG A 196 -20.59 28.04 22.43
N PHE A 197 -21.77 28.57 22.20
CA PHE A 197 -21.95 29.96 21.80
C PHE A 197 -22.44 30.72 23.02
N LEU A 198 -21.67 31.70 23.49
CA LEU A 198 -22.00 32.53 24.67
C LEU A 198 -22.28 31.75 25.98
N GLY A 199 -21.47 30.72 26.30
CA GLY A 199 -21.54 30.06 27.61
C GLY A 199 -22.77 29.16 27.86
N LEU A 200 -23.69 29.04 26.90
CA LEU A 200 -24.84 28.14 26.96
C LEU A 200 -24.63 26.90 26.09
N VAL A 201 -24.89 25.72 26.65
CA VAL A 201 -24.81 24.43 25.96
C VAL A 201 -26.13 24.20 25.24
N PHE A 202 -26.16 24.40 23.92
CA PHE A 202 -27.31 24.01 23.11
C PHE A 202 -27.24 22.52 22.78
N HIS A 203 -28.04 21.72 23.49
CA HIS A 203 -28.40 20.38 23.02
C HIS A 203 -29.34 20.56 21.83
N ALA A 204 -28.91 20.17 20.62
CA ALA A 204 -29.82 20.06 19.49
C ALA A 204 -30.83 18.96 19.83
N CYS A 205 -32.02 19.37 20.28
CA CYS A 205 -33.15 18.48 20.53
C CYS A 205 -33.49 17.79 19.21
N ALA A 206 -33.30 16.47 19.17
CA ALA A 206 -33.86 15.63 18.13
C ALA A 206 -35.38 15.76 18.21
N ILE A 207 -35.95 16.54 17.29
CA ILE A 207 -37.39 16.58 17.08
C ILE A 207 -37.79 15.20 16.56
N LEU A 208 -38.25 14.35 17.47
CA LEU A 208 -39.03 13.15 17.12
C LEU A 208 -40.41 13.62 16.65
N PRO A 209 -40.80 13.41 15.39
CA PRO A 209 -42.22 13.44 15.06
C PRO A 209 -42.86 12.18 15.68
N ARG A 210 -43.51 12.37 16.83
CA ARG A 210 -44.58 11.50 17.31
C ARG A 210 -45.74 11.61 16.33
N LEU A 211 -46.02 10.56 15.58
CA LEU A 211 -47.33 10.22 15.00
C LEU A 211 -47.36 8.68 15.10
N GLY A 212 -48.24 8.06 15.88
CA GLY A 212 -49.70 8.15 15.81
C GLY A 212 -50.15 6.79 15.32
#